data_AF-A0A1N6N1R6-F1
#
_entry.id   AF-A0A1N6N1R6-F1
#
_cell.length_a   1.000
_cell.length_b   1.000
_cell.length_c   1.000
_cell.angle_alpha   90.00
_cell.angle_beta   90.00
_cell.angle_gamma   90.00
#
_symmetry.space_group_name_H-M   'P 1'
#
loop_
_entity.id
_entity.type
_entity.pdbx_description
1 polymer ?
#
loop_
_entity_poly.entity_id
_entity_poly.type
_entity_poly.pdbx_seq_one_letter_code
_entity_poly.pdbx_strand_id
1 'polypeptide(L)'
;MSLSGITSCDDVLYEYWTTGEVTAKKTTTQDRTPLRGLVNTLIGKYGVSSKKLYQMVHHEFGIKHINELTGEQLPSAIEYLATKAVEGEFLGKEEIPIFHGYTGFTGRLLMELKNGEVHCTQMLTPQHHVATLNDFTEMTQRAGYLMIHEEDMRPMMKALQGYKLSV
;
A
#
# COMPACT_ATOMS: atom_id res chain seq x y z
N MET A 1 33.83 0.01 32.82
CA MET A 1 33.32 -0.24 31.46
C MET A 1 33.07 -1.73 31.33
N SER A 2 31.84 -2.17 31.57
CA SER A 2 31.43 -3.57 31.37
C SER A 2 30.49 -3.56 30.16
N LEU A 3 30.97 -4.10 29.04
CA LEU A 3 30.13 -4.35 27.87
C LEU A 3 29.47 -5.72 28.08
N SER A 4 28.37 -5.72 28.83
CA SER A 4 27.38 -6.78 28.76
C SER A 4 26.45 -6.48 27.59
N GLY A 5 26.57 -7.22 26.51
CA GLY A 5 25.61 -7.10 25.43
C GLY A 5 26.04 -7.83 24.17
N ILE A 6 25.16 -8.74 23.74
CA ILE A 6 25.15 -9.47 22.46
C ILE A 6 25.86 -10.84 22.51
N THR A 7 25.16 -11.90 22.93
CA THR A 7 25.38 -13.27 22.41
C THR A 7 24.12 -14.17 22.42
N SER A 8 22.90 -13.64 22.60
CA SER A 8 21.70 -14.50 22.56
C SER A 8 21.43 -15.12 21.16
N CYS A 9 22.12 -14.64 20.12
CA CYS A 9 21.99 -15.14 18.75
C CYS A 9 23.10 -16.12 18.34
N ASP A 10 24.21 -16.20 19.09
CA ASP A 10 25.32 -17.13 18.81
C ASP A 10 25.14 -18.47 19.53
N ASP A 11 24.58 -18.46 20.74
CA ASP A 11 24.36 -19.68 21.54
C ASP A 11 23.39 -20.68 20.87
N VAL A 12 22.41 -20.15 20.14
CA VAL A 12 21.40 -20.96 19.43
C VAL A 12 22.00 -21.69 18.22
N LEU A 13 23.02 -21.11 17.59
CA LEU A 13 23.72 -21.75 16.48
C LEU A 13 24.60 -22.91 16.98
N TYR A 14 25.22 -22.81 18.16
CA TYR A 14 26.12 -23.86 18.69
C TYR A 14 25.39 -25.19 19.00
N GLU A 15 24.18 -25.12 19.52
CA GLU A 15 23.34 -26.28 19.85
C GLU A 15 22.91 -27.08 18.60
N TYR A 16 22.67 -26.40 17.47
CA TYR A 16 22.26 -27.03 16.20
C TYR A 16 23.36 -27.93 15.62
N TRP A 17 24.62 -27.52 15.72
CA TRP A 17 25.76 -28.28 15.20
C TRP A 17 26.19 -29.45 16.09
N THR A 18 25.73 -29.51 17.34
CA THR A 18 26.23 -30.48 18.34
C THR A 18 25.24 -31.59 18.69
N THR A 19 23.93 -31.37 18.57
CA THR A 19 22.94 -32.29 19.15
C THR A 19 22.00 -32.99 18.16
N GLY A 20 21.82 -32.47 16.93
CA GLY A 20 21.10 -33.17 15.85
C GLY A 20 19.61 -33.50 16.10
N GLU A 21 19.00 -33.04 17.20
CA GLU A 21 17.57 -33.26 17.50
C GLU A 21 16.81 -31.93 17.59
N VAL A 22 15.91 -31.68 16.63
CA VAL A 22 14.94 -30.59 16.71
C VAL A 22 13.68 -31.10 17.40
N THR A 23 13.64 -30.98 18.72
CA THR A 23 12.33 -30.94 19.40
C THR A 23 11.71 -29.60 19.06
N ALA A 24 10.57 -29.59 18.36
CA ALA A 24 9.85 -28.37 18.00
C ALA A 24 9.38 -27.65 19.28
N LYS A 25 10.25 -26.79 19.83
CA LYS A 25 9.96 -26.01 21.03
C LYS A 25 8.87 -24.99 20.69
N LYS A 26 7.77 -25.04 21.45
CA LYS A 26 6.74 -24.00 21.41
C LYS A 26 7.38 -22.67 21.79
N THR A 27 6.96 -21.59 21.13
CA THR A 27 7.50 -20.25 21.41
C THR A 27 7.03 -19.73 22.77
N THR A 28 7.95 -19.14 23.53
CA THR A 28 7.62 -18.48 24.79
C THR A 28 6.97 -17.12 24.55
N THR A 29 6.46 -16.49 25.61
CA THR A 29 5.88 -15.14 25.50
C THR A 29 6.94 -14.10 25.10
N GLN A 30 8.21 -14.30 25.51
CA GLN A 30 9.30 -13.40 25.16
C GLN A 30 9.66 -13.50 23.68
N ASP A 31 9.72 -14.72 23.12
CA ASP A 31 10.04 -14.95 21.71
C ASP A 31 9.05 -14.24 20.77
N ARG A 32 7.78 -14.13 21.19
CA ARG A 32 6.69 -13.49 20.41
C ARG A 32 6.64 -11.96 20.54
N THR A 33 7.51 -11.36 21.35
CA THR A 33 7.57 -9.89 21.55
C THR A 33 7.80 -9.12 20.25
N PRO A 34 8.74 -9.52 19.36
CA PRO A 34 8.97 -8.82 18.10
C PRO A 34 7.74 -8.83 17.19
N LEU A 35 7.01 -9.95 17.10
CA LEU A 35 5.76 -10.05 16.33
C LEU A 35 4.70 -9.08 16.88
N ARG A 36 4.54 -9.01 18.21
CA ARG A 36 3.62 -8.06 18.85
C ARG A 36 4.05 -6.60 18.61
N GLY A 37 5.35 -6.33 18.66
CA GLY A 37 5.92 -5.02 18.34
C GLY A 37 5.59 -4.59 16.91
N LEU A 38 5.80 -5.48 15.94
CA LEU A 38 5.45 -5.25 14.54
C LEU A 38 3.95 -4.97 14.39
N VAL A 39 3.08 -5.79 14.99
CA VAL A 39 1.62 -5.58 14.97
C VAL A 39 1.25 -4.19 15.50
N ASN A 40 1.84 -3.75 16.62
CA ASN A 40 1.62 -2.41 17.16
C ASN A 40 2.09 -1.31 16.19
N THR A 41 3.23 -1.49 15.54
CA THR A 41 3.72 -0.56 14.51
C THR A 41 2.75 -0.49 13.33
N LEU A 42 2.22 -1.62 12.87
CA LEU A 42 1.28 -1.65 11.75
C LEU A 42 -0.06 -1.00 12.11
N ILE A 43 -0.56 -1.19 13.33
CA ILE A 43 -1.75 -0.49 13.83
C ILE A 43 -1.52 1.03 13.83
N GLY A 44 -0.40 1.49 14.38
CA GLY A 44 -0.11 2.92 14.49
C GLY A 44 0.16 3.60 13.15
N LYS A 45 0.87 2.91 12.24
CA LYS A 45 1.29 3.48 10.95
C LYS A 45 0.21 3.39 9.87
N TYR A 46 -0.58 2.31 9.87
CA TYR A 46 -1.52 2.01 8.78
C TYR A 46 -2.99 1.94 9.23
N GLY A 47 -3.29 2.11 10.52
CA GLY A 47 -4.66 2.07 11.04
C GLY A 47 -5.33 0.69 10.94
N VAL A 48 -4.56 -0.38 10.68
CA VAL A 48 -5.11 -1.73 10.54
C VAL A 48 -5.46 -2.30 11.91
N SER A 49 -6.62 -2.95 12.03
CA SER A 49 -7.02 -3.56 13.31
C SER A 49 -6.12 -4.74 13.69
N SER A 50 -5.79 -4.83 14.98
CA SER A 50 -5.02 -5.94 15.55
C SER A 50 -5.63 -7.32 15.21
N LYS A 51 -6.97 -7.42 15.23
CA LYS A 51 -7.70 -8.64 14.88
C LYS A 51 -7.39 -9.10 13.45
N LYS A 52 -7.37 -8.18 12.49
CA LYS A 52 -7.09 -8.50 11.08
C LYS A 52 -5.68 -9.03 10.90
N LEU A 53 -4.68 -8.39 11.52
CA LEU A 53 -3.28 -8.82 11.45
C LEU A 53 -3.09 -10.23 12.00
N TYR A 54 -3.68 -10.53 13.17
CA TYR A 54 -3.59 -11.88 13.72
C TYR A 54 -4.36 -12.92 12.88
N GLN A 55 -5.51 -12.55 12.29
CA GLN A 55 -6.22 -13.45 11.37
C GLN A 55 -5.39 -13.83 10.14
N MET A 56 -4.60 -12.91 9.61
CA MET A 56 -3.71 -13.21 8.48
C MET A 56 -2.63 -14.21 8.87
N VAL A 57 -2.01 -14.03 10.04
CA VAL A 57 -1.03 -15.00 10.57
C VAL A 57 -1.70 -16.35 10.86
N HIS A 58 -2.91 -16.36 11.40
CA HIS A 58 -3.66 -17.59 11.63
C HIS A 58 -3.92 -18.36 10.33
N HIS A 59 -4.34 -17.66 9.28
CA HIS A 59 -4.64 -18.26 7.99
C HIS A 59 -3.38 -18.82 7.31
N GLU A 60 -2.31 -18.03 7.26
CA GLU A 60 -1.06 -18.40 6.58
C GLU A 60 -0.38 -19.61 7.23
N PHE A 61 -0.35 -19.64 8.57
CA PHE A 61 0.37 -20.68 9.32
C PHE A 61 -0.54 -21.81 9.82
N GLY A 62 -1.84 -21.77 9.51
CA GLY A 62 -2.81 -22.80 9.90
C GLY A 62 -3.04 -22.94 11.41
N ILE A 63 -2.87 -21.84 12.16
CA ILE A 63 -2.95 -21.82 13.64
C ILE A 63 -4.20 -21.06 14.12
N LYS A 64 -4.65 -21.33 15.35
CA LYS A 64 -5.77 -20.58 15.96
C LYS A 64 -5.30 -19.37 16.75
N HIS A 65 -4.09 -19.44 17.27
CA HIS A 65 -3.51 -18.44 18.16
C HIS A 65 -1.99 -18.36 17.96
N ILE A 66 -1.42 -17.17 18.06
CA ILE A 66 0.03 -16.95 17.88
C ILE A 66 0.94 -17.69 18.89
N ASN A 67 0.40 -18.25 19.98
CA ASN A 67 1.15 -19.11 20.91
C ASN A 67 1.39 -20.53 20.36
N GLU A 68 0.69 -20.91 19.29
CA GLU A 68 0.87 -22.18 18.60
C GLU A 68 2.00 -22.13 17.57
N LEU A 69 2.55 -20.93 17.29
CA LEU A 69 3.73 -20.78 16.43
C LEU A 69 4.91 -21.53 17.04
N THR A 70 5.52 -22.38 16.21
CA THR A 70 6.81 -23.01 16.50
C THR A 70 7.95 -22.01 16.36
N GLY A 71 9.11 -22.33 16.93
CA GLY A 71 10.30 -21.48 16.83
C GLY A 71 10.70 -21.16 15.38
N GLU A 72 10.45 -22.08 14.45
CA GLU A 72 10.76 -21.91 13.02
C GLU A 72 9.72 -21.06 12.28
N GLN A 73 8.44 -21.17 12.66
CA GLN A 73 7.36 -20.41 12.03
C GLN A 73 7.31 -18.96 12.50
N LEU A 74 7.80 -18.67 13.70
CA LEU A 74 7.72 -17.33 14.27
C LEU A 74 8.49 -16.27 13.46
N PRO A 75 9.77 -16.48 13.05
CA PRO A 75 10.46 -15.57 12.13
C PRO A 75 9.71 -15.40 10.81
N SER A 76 9.22 -16.51 10.24
CA SER A 76 8.44 -16.51 8.99
C SER A 76 7.16 -15.68 9.11
N ALA A 77 6.48 -15.74 10.25
CA ALA A 77 5.27 -14.94 10.50
C ALA A 77 5.55 -13.44 10.62
N ILE A 78 6.71 -13.07 11.16
CA ILE A 78 7.16 -11.67 11.23
C ILE A 78 7.47 -11.17 9.82
N GLU A 79 8.22 -11.94 9.04
CA GLU A 79 8.57 -11.60 7.66
C GLU A 79 7.34 -11.48 6.76
N TYR A 80 6.38 -12.40 6.91
CA TYR A 80 5.10 -12.35 6.19
C TYR A 80 4.38 -11.02 6.40
N LEU A 81 4.17 -10.61 7.66
CA LEU A 81 3.52 -9.33 7.96
C LEU A 81 4.34 -8.12 7.48
N ALA A 82 5.68 -8.18 7.59
CA ALA A 82 6.55 -7.11 7.10
C ALA A 82 6.44 -6.96 5.58
N THR A 83 6.43 -8.07 4.85
CA THR A 83 6.27 -8.12 3.39
C THR A 83 4.94 -7.51 2.97
N LYS A 84 3.82 -7.90 3.61
CA LYS A 84 2.50 -7.31 3.33
C LYS A 84 2.43 -5.81 3.59
N ALA A 85 3.22 -5.31 4.54
CA ALA A 85 3.33 -3.88 4.80
C ALA A 85 4.11 -3.13 3.72
N VAL A 86 5.13 -3.75 3.12
CA VAL A 86 5.89 -3.18 2.00
C VAL A 86 5.09 -3.23 0.71
N GLU A 87 4.33 -4.30 0.48
CA GLU A 87 3.43 -4.47 -0.66
C GLU A 87 2.22 -3.51 -0.63
N GLY A 88 2.01 -2.80 0.48
CA GLY A 88 0.95 -1.82 0.62
C GLY A 88 -0.44 -2.40 0.86
N GLU A 89 -0.57 -3.70 1.17
CA GLU A 89 -1.86 -4.34 1.48
C GLU A 89 -2.56 -3.77 2.72
N PHE A 90 -1.81 -3.05 3.55
CA PHE A 90 -2.28 -2.36 4.75
C PHE A 90 -2.58 -0.89 4.55
N LEU A 91 -2.27 -0.31 3.38
CA LEU A 91 -2.75 1.02 3.06
C LEU A 91 -4.27 0.94 3.08
N GLY A 92 -4.87 1.60 4.08
CA GLY A 92 -6.31 1.74 4.14
C GLY A 92 -6.77 2.21 2.77
N LYS A 93 -7.68 1.43 2.16
CA LYS A 93 -8.70 2.09 1.37
C LYS A 93 -9.31 3.05 2.38
N GLU A 94 -8.98 4.33 2.30
CA GLU A 94 -9.86 5.34 2.89
C GLU A 94 -11.25 4.86 2.52
N GLU A 95 -12.12 4.69 3.51
CA GLU A 95 -13.50 4.34 3.23
C GLU A 95 -14.08 5.54 2.47
N ILE A 96 -13.85 5.56 1.16
CA ILE A 96 -14.63 6.33 0.22
C ILE A 96 -16.05 5.91 0.59
N PRO A 97 -16.92 6.84 1.02
CA PRO A 97 -18.25 6.49 1.52
C PRO A 97 -18.86 5.50 0.55
N ILE A 98 -19.06 4.27 1.02
CA ILE A 98 -19.52 3.18 0.16
C ILE A 98 -20.93 3.57 -0.25
N PHE A 99 -21.08 4.07 -1.48
CA PHE A 99 -22.38 4.34 -2.07
C PHE A 99 -23.06 2.99 -2.31
N HIS A 100 -24.04 2.65 -1.48
CA HIS A 100 -24.78 1.37 -1.52
C HIS A 100 -25.73 1.24 -2.74
N GLY A 101 -25.47 1.96 -3.84
CA GLY A 101 -26.33 2.03 -5.03
C GLY A 101 -25.86 1.21 -6.24
N TYR A 102 -24.64 0.65 -6.24
CA TYR A 102 -24.07 -0.03 -7.42
C TYR A 102 -23.57 -1.44 -7.09
N THR A 103 -24.43 -2.30 -6.56
CA THR A 103 -24.09 -3.74 -6.49
C THR A 103 -24.16 -4.35 -7.89
N GLY A 104 -23.11 -5.09 -8.30
CA GLY A 104 -23.05 -5.75 -9.61
C GLY A 104 -22.31 -4.98 -10.72
N PHE A 105 -21.72 -3.81 -10.44
CA PHE A 105 -20.92 -3.08 -11.43
C PHE A 105 -19.45 -3.54 -11.44
N THR A 106 -18.93 -3.86 -12.62
CA THR A 106 -17.49 -4.10 -12.85
C THR A 106 -16.97 -3.09 -13.86
N GLY A 107 -16.18 -2.11 -13.40
CA GLY A 107 -15.64 -1.06 -14.25
C GLY A 107 -15.02 0.07 -13.44
N ARG A 108 -14.71 1.19 -14.10
CA ARG A 108 -14.15 2.39 -13.47
C ARG A 108 -15.21 3.50 -13.42
N LEU A 109 -15.27 4.22 -12.30
CA LEU A 109 -16.15 5.38 -12.11
C LEU A 109 -15.30 6.62 -11.79
N LEU A 110 -15.71 7.77 -12.30
CA LEU A 110 -15.23 9.08 -11.87
C LEU A 110 -16.33 9.73 -11.02
N MET A 111 -15.98 10.14 -9.81
CA MET A 111 -16.91 10.76 -8.87
C MET A 111 -16.42 12.15 -8.51
N GLU A 112 -17.31 13.14 -8.59
CA GLU A 112 -17.09 14.48 -8.08
C GLU A 112 -17.80 14.60 -6.74
N LEU A 113 -17.04 14.86 -5.67
CA LEU A 113 -17.59 15.05 -4.33
C LEU A 113 -17.48 16.51 -3.92
N LYS A 114 -18.56 17.08 -3.39
CA LYS A 114 -18.63 18.44 -2.87
C LYS A 114 -19.31 18.41 -1.50
N ASN A 115 -18.63 18.95 -0.48
CA ASN A 115 -19.12 18.97 0.90
C ASN A 115 -19.49 17.59 1.47
N GLY A 116 -18.79 16.53 1.02
CA GLY A 116 -19.08 15.15 1.44
C GLY A 116 -20.24 14.48 0.70
N GLU A 117 -20.91 15.19 -0.21
CA GLU A 117 -21.95 14.64 -1.08
C GLU A 117 -21.42 14.39 -2.49
N VAL A 118 -21.92 13.34 -3.15
CA VAL A 118 -21.60 13.06 -4.55
C VAL A 118 -22.41 14.00 -5.43
N HIS A 119 -21.72 14.91 -6.10
CA HIS A 119 -22.27 15.87 -7.04
C HIS A 119 -22.44 15.26 -8.43
N CYS A 120 -21.50 14.40 -8.86
CA CYS A 120 -21.53 13.73 -10.15
C CYS A 120 -20.91 12.33 -10.08
N THR A 121 -21.46 11.38 -10.84
CA THR A 121 -20.85 10.06 -11.07
C THR A 121 -20.90 9.75 -12.56
N GLN A 122 -19.74 9.46 -13.15
CA GLN A 122 -19.61 9.09 -14.55
C GLN A 122 -18.92 7.72 -14.68
N MET A 123 -19.42 6.90 -15.60
CA MET A 123 -18.76 5.65 -15.98
C MET A 123 -17.63 5.91 -16.96
N LEU A 124 -16.46 5.33 -16.68
CA LEU A 124 -15.30 5.41 -17.56
C LEU A 124 -15.24 4.18 -18.46
N THR A 125 -15.18 4.42 -19.76
CA THR A 125 -14.88 3.39 -20.78
C THR A 125 -13.37 3.20 -20.92
N PRO A 126 -12.89 2.13 -21.59
CA PRO A 126 -11.45 1.96 -21.88
C PRO A 126 -10.82 3.10 -22.67
N GLN A 127 -11.62 3.95 -23.32
CA GLN A 127 -11.16 5.12 -24.08
C GLN A 127 -10.97 6.37 -23.19
N HIS A 128 -11.52 6.35 -21.96
CA HIS A 128 -11.34 7.45 -21.02
C HIS A 128 -9.96 7.36 -20.38
N HIS A 129 -9.23 8.48 -20.43
CA HIS A 129 -7.96 8.66 -19.75
C HIS A 129 -8.18 9.67 -18.63
N VAL A 130 -7.75 9.33 -17.41
CA VAL A 130 -7.84 10.20 -16.23
C VAL A 130 -6.44 10.36 -15.69
N ALA A 131 -5.97 11.59 -15.59
CA ALA A 131 -4.66 11.95 -15.08
C ALA A 131 -4.75 13.35 -14.44
N THR A 132 -3.73 13.73 -13.69
CA THR A 132 -3.66 15.10 -13.17
C THR A 132 -3.47 16.08 -14.32
N LEU A 133 -3.83 17.35 -14.11
CA LEU A 133 -3.59 18.39 -15.11
C LEU A 133 -2.09 18.49 -15.48
N ASN A 134 -1.19 18.26 -14.51
CA ASN A 134 0.24 18.26 -14.74
C ASN A 134 0.67 17.12 -15.66
N ASP A 135 0.19 15.90 -15.42
CA ASP A 135 0.50 14.74 -16.28
C ASP A 135 -0.01 14.94 -17.70
N PHE A 136 -1.23 15.47 -17.86
CA PHE A 136 -1.77 15.83 -19.17
C PHE A 136 -0.92 16.90 -19.87
N THR A 137 -0.42 17.88 -19.13
CA THR A 137 0.46 18.93 -19.67
C THR A 137 1.77 18.35 -20.15
N GLU A 138 2.40 17.47 -19.37
CA GLU A 138 3.64 16.81 -19.79
C GLU A 138 3.42 15.92 -21.03
N MET A 139 2.35 15.12 -21.04
CA MET A 139 2.02 14.25 -22.17
C MET A 139 1.80 15.03 -23.46
N THR A 140 1.03 16.12 -23.40
CA THR A 140 0.76 16.98 -24.56
C THR A 140 2.03 17.62 -25.10
N GLN A 141 2.86 18.19 -24.23
CA GLN A 141 4.14 18.79 -24.61
C GLN A 141 5.08 17.77 -25.27
N ARG A 142 5.20 16.56 -24.72
CA ARG A 142 6.03 15.49 -25.30
C ARG A 142 5.55 15.03 -26.66
N ALA A 143 4.24 15.07 -26.90
CA ALA A 143 3.64 14.75 -28.19
C ALA A 143 3.65 15.93 -29.17
N GLY A 144 4.29 17.06 -28.82
CA GLY A 144 4.40 18.25 -29.66
C GLY A 144 3.16 19.14 -29.70
N TYR A 145 2.21 18.91 -28.79
CA TYR A 145 1.05 19.78 -28.61
C TYR A 145 1.37 20.90 -27.61
N LEU A 146 0.86 22.09 -27.90
CA LEU A 146 0.94 23.25 -27.00
C LEU A 146 -0.42 23.48 -26.35
N MET A 147 -0.49 23.39 -25.02
CA MET A 147 -1.67 23.84 -24.28
C MET A 147 -1.63 25.36 -24.12
N ILE A 148 -2.72 26.02 -24.49
CA ILE A 148 -2.86 27.48 -24.45
C ILE A 148 -4.08 27.80 -23.59
N HIS A 149 -3.90 28.63 -22.56
CA HIS A 149 -5.03 29.10 -21.77
C HIS A 149 -5.97 29.94 -22.64
N GLU A 150 -7.27 29.85 -22.43
CA GLU A 150 -8.26 30.45 -23.34
C GLU A 150 -8.08 31.97 -23.49
N GLU A 151 -7.64 32.66 -22.43
CA GLU A 151 -7.38 34.10 -22.45
C GLU A 151 -6.21 34.49 -23.37
N ASP A 152 -5.20 33.63 -23.47
CA ASP A 152 -4.01 33.82 -24.30
C ASP A 152 -4.23 33.37 -25.75
N MET A 153 -5.21 32.50 -25.99
CA MET A 153 -5.54 32.00 -27.33
C MET A 153 -5.97 33.14 -28.25
N ARG A 154 -6.87 34.02 -27.80
CA ARG A 154 -7.40 35.12 -28.63
C ARG A 154 -6.31 36.07 -29.17
N PRO A 155 -5.41 36.63 -28.35
CA PRO A 155 -4.33 37.47 -28.85
C PRO A 155 -3.35 36.69 -29.75
N MET A 156 -3.05 35.42 -29.42
CA MET A 156 -2.18 34.58 -30.25
C MET A 156 -2.77 34.35 -31.65
N MET A 157 -4.05 33.97 -31.75
CA MET A 157 -4.72 33.75 -33.03
C MET A 157 -4.76 35.03 -33.88
N LYS A 158 -4.95 36.18 -33.25
CA LYS A 158 -4.89 37.49 -33.93
C LYS A 158 -3.49 37.79 -34.47
N ALA A 159 -2.45 37.47 -33.72
CA ALA A 159 -1.06 37.64 -34.17
C ALA A 159 -0.72 36.70 -35.36
N LEU A 160 -1.20 35.45 -35.32
CA LEU A 160 -1.03 34.48 -36.41
C LEU A 160 -1.77 34.90 -37.69
N GLN A 161 -2.95 35.51 -37.60
CA GLN A 161 -3.65 36.07 -38.76
C GLN A 161 -2.91 37.25 -39.40
N GLY A 162 -2.14 38.00 -38.61
CA GLY A 162 -1.27 39.08 -39.10
C GLY A 162 -0.05 38.55 -39.88
N TYR A 163 0.35 37.31 -39.63
CA TYR A 163 1.34 36.56 -40.42
C TYR A 163 0.66 36.00 -41.68
N LYS A 164 0.28 36.87 -42.62
CA LYS A 164 0.18 36.43 -44.01
C LYS A 164 1.57 35.94 -44.39
N LEU A 165 1.76 34.62 -44.46
CA LEU A 165 2.93 34.01 -45.09
C LEU A 165 3.02 34.58 -46.49
N SER A 166 3.89 35.58 -46.66
CA SER A 166 4.36 36.04 -47.96
C SER A 166 5.17 34.89 -48.56
N VAL A 167 4.45 33.98 -49.20
CA VAL A 167 4.98 33.05 -50.20
C VAL A 167 4.84 33.72 -51.55
#